data_AF-A0AA35WFV2-F1
#
_entry.id   AF-A0AA35WFV2-F1
#
_cell.length_a   1.000
_cell.length_b   1.000
_cell.length_c   1.000
_cell.angle_alpha   90.00
_cell.angle_beta   90.00
_cell.angle_gamma   90.00
#
_symmetry.space_group_name_H-M   'P 1'
#
loop_
_entity.id
_entity.type
_entity.pdbx_description
1 polymer ?
#
loop_
_entity_poly.entity_id
_entity_poly.type
_entity_poly.pdbx_seq_one_letter_code
_entity_poly.pdbx_strand_id
1 'polypeptide(L)'
;MAEQDQPLLTEGEGDGAGAAEPQGPVLDIDMIISRLLSYKEKPGKQVNLPESQIRQLCAKSRELFLSQPMLLELEAPLVICGDLHGQYEDLLRYFDKVGYPPNTNFLFLGDYVDRGKMSLETVCLILAYKMKYPESIFMLRGNHESASINRIYGFYDECKRRYSIKLWKTFTDCFNCLPLVALVEEKILCMHGGLSPDLHDLNQIKELERPLEVPDSGLVCDLLWSDPDMV
;
A
#
# COMPACT_ATOMS: atom_id res chain seq x y z
N MET A 1 -69.95 -27.17 -23.42
CA MET A 1 -69.04 -27.44 -24.56
C MET A 1 -68.45 -26.10 -24.95
N ALA A 2 -67.11 -26.02 -25.03
CA ALA A 2 -66.28 -24.80 -25.10
C ALA A 2 -66.29 -24.00 -23.77
N GLU A 3 -65.18 -23.54 -23.19
CA GLU A 3 -63.79 -23.41 -23.62
C GLU A 3 -62.87 -23.51 -22.39
N GLN A 4 -61.68 -24.08 -22.58
CA GLN A 4 -60.67 -24.32 -21.56
C GLN A 4 -59.77 -23.09 -21.40
N ASP A 5 -59.43 -22.79 -20.15
CA ASP A 5 -58.47 -21.76 -19.73
C ASP A 5 -57.12 -21.88 -20.44
N GLN A 6 -56.66 -20.76 -20.99
CA GLN A 6 -55.31 -20.58 -21.51
C GLN A 6 -54.28 -20.48 -20.36
N PRO A 7 -53.14 -21.17 -20.41
CA PRO A 7 -52.04 -20.91 -19.49
C PRO A 7 -51.18 -19.73 -19.98
N LEU A 8 -50.78 -18.91 -19.00
CA LEU A 8 -49.89 -17.76 -19.12
C LEU A 8 -48.51 -18.19 -19.66
N LEU A 9 -48.09 -17.59 -20.78
CA LEU A 9 -46.72 -17.68 -21.28
C LEU A 9 -45.77 -17.02 -20.26
N THR A 10 -44.87 -17.80 -19.69
CA THR A 10 -43.70 -17.28 -18.97
C THR A 10 -42.56 -17.16 -19.97
N GLU A 11 -42.16 -15.93 -20.28
CA GLU A 11 -40.96 -15.68 -21.08
C GLU A 11 -39.74 -16.01 -20.24
N GLY A 12 -38.96 -16.99 -20.70
CA GLY A 12 -37.63 -17.26 -20.18
C GLY A 12 -36.66 -16.20 -20.65
N GLU A 13 -36.13 -15.41 -19.74
CA GLU A 13 -34.96 -14.56 -19.99
C GLU A 13 -33.72 -15.46 -20.09
N GLY A 14 -33.23 -15.62 -21.32
CA GLY A 14 -32.01 -16.34 -21.63
C GLY A 14 -30.76 -15.57 -21.21
N ASP A 15 -29.81 -16.34 -20.69
CA ASP A 15 -28.38 -16.11 -20.55
C ASP A 15 -27.82 -14.90 -21.32
N GLY A 16 -27.73 -13.77 -20.61
CA GLY A 16 -26.79 -12.71 -20.94
C GLY A 16 -25.39 -13.14 -20.50
N ALA A 17 -24.66 -13.81 -21.40
CA ALA A 17 -23.23 -14.03 -21.26
C ALA A 17 -22.55 -12.70 -20.94
N GLY A 18 -22.09 -12.55 -19.70
CA GLY A 18 -21.30 -11.41 -19.26
C GLY A 18 -20.08 -11.30 -20.14
N ALA A 19 -20.10 -10.32 -21.05
CA ALA A 19 -18.94 -9.99 -21.85
C ALA A 19 -17.81 -9.63 -20.88
N ALA A 20 -16.81 -10.51 -20.78
CA ALA A 20 -15.60 -10.22 -20.03
C ALA A 20 -15.04 -8.91 -20.56
N GLU A 21 -14.92 -7.90 -19.69
CA GLU A 21 -14.23 -6.67 -20.04
C GLU A 21 -12.84 -7.03 -20.56
N PRO A 22 -12.36 -6.38 -21.63
CA PRO A 22 -11.05 -6.67 -22.18
C PRO A 22 -10.02 -6.48 -21.07
N GLN A 23 -9.37 -7.58 -20.66
CA GLN A 23 -8.26 -7.54 -19.73
C GLN A 23 -7.22 -6.61 -20.35
N GLY A 24 -7.11 -5.41 -19.79
CA GLY A 24 -6.12 -4.43 -20.21
C GLY A 24 -4.71 -5.04 -20.21
N PRO A 25 -3.74 -4.41 -20.88
CA PRO A 25 -2.38 -4.94 -20.92
C PRO A 25 -1.88 -5.29 -19.52
N VAL A 26 -1.35 -6.51 -19.38
CA VAL A 26 -0.83 -7.03 -18.12
C VAL A 26 0.18 -6.04 -17.55
N LEU A 27 0.02 -5.69 -16.27
CA LEU A 27 0.93 -4.79 -15.56
C LEU A 27 2.35 -5.37 -15.56
N ASP A 28 3.25 -4.75 -16.31
CA ASP A 28 4.67 -5.11 -16.37
C ASP A 28 5.43 -4.41 -15.24
N ILE A 29 5.63 -5.14 -14.13
CA ILE A 29 6.31 -4.66 -12.94
C ILE A 29 7.80 -4.39 -13.21
N ASP A 30 8.44 -5.17 -14.08
CA ASP A 30 9.86 -5.01 -14.40
C ASP A 30 10.11 -3.71 -15.16
N MET A 31 9.22 -3.39 -16.09
CA MET A 31 9.24 -2.11 -16.80
C MET A 31 9.03 -0.93 -15.85
N ILE A 32 8.12 -1.04 -14.88
CA ILE A 32 7.88 0.01 -13.87
C ILE A 32 9.13 0.23 -13.02
N ILE A 33 9.73 -0.83 -12.48
CA ILE A 33 10.96 -0.75 -11.68
C ILE A 33 12.09 -0.14 -12.51
N SER A 34 12.32 -0.65 -13.72
CA SER A 34 13.36 -0.13 -14.63
C SER A 34 13.19 1.37 -14.90
N ARG A 35 11.95 1.81 -15.17
CA ARG A 35 11.64 3.22 -15.39
C ARG A 35 11.88 4.06 -14.14
N LEU A 36 11.48 3.60 -12.96
CA LEU A 36 11.73 4.30 -11.70
C LEU A 36 13.24 4.41 -11.39
N LEU A 37 14.01 3.35 -11.63
CA LEU A 37 15.45 3.34 -11.42
C LEU A 37 16.23 4.18 -12.44
N SER A 38 15.66 4.45 -13.62
CA SER A 38 16.27 5.36 -14.62
C SER A 38 16.47 6.79 -14.11
N TYR A 39 15.86 7.16 -12.98
CA TYR A 39 16.18 8.40 -12.24
C TYR A 39 17.69 8.58 -12.05
N LYS A 40 18.43 7.49 -11.82
CA LYS A 40 19.89 7.53 -11.61
C LYS A 40 20.67 8.09 -12.81
N GLU A 41 20.11 8.01 -14.01
CA GLU A 41 20.73 8.57 -15.21
C GLU A 41 20.61 10.10 -15.27
N LYS A 42 19.53 10.66 -14.68
CA LYS A 42 19.25 12.10 -14.66
C LYS A 42 18.64 12.53 -13.31
N PRO A 43 19.44 12.57 -12.23
CA PRO A 43 18.97 12.97 -10.91
C PRO A 43 18.35 14.38 -10.93
N GLY A 44 17.37 14.61 -10.05
CA GLY A 44 16.61 15.86 -9.95
C GLY A 44 15.45 15.99 -10.92
N LYS A 45 15.24 15.04 -11.85
CA LYS A 45 14.06 15.00 -12.72
C LYS A 45 13.05 13.97 -12.22
N GLN A 46 11.78 14.38 -12.18
CA GLN A 46 10.65 13.49 -11.88
C GLN A 46 10.59 12.32 -12.88
N VAL A 47 10.28 11.13 -12.38
CA VAL A 47 9.98 9.97 -13.21
C VAL A 47 8.48 9.91 -13.39
N ASN A 48 8.02 10.10 -14.61
CA ASN A 48 6.59 10.05 -14.90
C ASN A 48 6.20 8.63 -15.30
N LEU A 49 5.38 7.96 -14.50
CA LEU A 49 4.65 6.75 -14.90
C LEU A 49 3.29 7.15 -15.50
N PRO A 50 2.74 6.43 -16.48
CA PRO A 50 1.33 6.58 -16.88
C PRO A 50 0.39 6.38 -15.69
N GLU A 51 -0.62 7.24 -15.54
CA GLU A 51 -1.57 7.14 -14.41
C GLU A 51 -2.25 5.76 -14.33
N SER A 52 -2.57 5.16 -15.48
CA SER A 52 -3.15 3.81 -15.55
C SER A 52 -2.25 2.74 -14.91
N GLN A 53 -0.93 2.83 -15.09
CA GLN A 53 0.03 1.90 -14.48
C GLN A 53 0.08 2.09 -12.96
N ILE A 54 0.06 3.33 -12.48
CA ILE A 54 0.06 3.61 -11.03
C ILE A 54 -1.24 3.08 -10.40
N ARG A 55 -2.40 3.33 -11.04
CA ARG A 55 -3.68 2.83 -10.53
C ARG A 55 -3.74 1.30 -10.48
N GLN A 56 -3.23 0.62 -11.50
CA GLN A 56 -3.13 -0.85 -11.52
C GLN A 56 -2.16 -1.36 -10.45
N LEU A 57 -1.02 -0.69 -10.25
CA LEU A 57 -0.06 -1.02 -9.20
C LEU A 57 -0.70 -0.95 -7.81
N CYS A 58 -1.42 0.13 -7.52
CA CYS A 58 -2.15 0.27 -6.26
C CYS A 58 -3.24 -0.80 -6.10
N ALA A 59 -4.03 -1.07 -7.15
CA ALA A 59 -5.10 -2.07 -7.09
C ALA A 59 -4.55 -3.49 -6.79
N LYS A 60 -3.48 -3.90 -7.48
CA LYS A 60 -2.84 -5.20 -7.23
C LYS A 60 -2.13 -5.26 -5.88
N SER A 61 -1.47 -4.19 -5.47
CA SER A 61 -0.82 -4.14 -4.15
C SER A 61 -1.86 -4.22 -3.03
N ARG A 62 -3.01 -3.56 -3.20
CA ARG A 62 -4.16 -3.68 -2.29
C ARG A 62 -4.62 -5.13 -2.15
N GLU A 63 -4.79 -5.85 -3.24
CA GLU A 63 -5.15 -7.28 -3.23
C GLU A 63 -4.12 -8.12 -2.47
N LEU A 64 -2.83 -7.88 -2.70
CA LEU A 64 -1.73 -8.55 -2.01
C LEU A 64 -1.70 -8.23 -0.51
N PHE A 65 -1.94 -6.98 -0.11
CA PHE A 65 -1.99 -6.65 1.31
C PHE A 65 -3.17 -7.31 2.01
N LEU A 66 -4.33 -7.39 1.35
CA LEU A 66 -5.51 -8.07 1.90
C LEU A 66 -5.32 -9.58 2.02
N SER A 67 -4.45 -10.20 1.21
CA SER A 67 -4.14 -11.63 1.34
C SER A 67 -3.12 -11.95 2.44
N GLN A 68 -2.34 -10.96 2.88
CA GLN A 68 -1.39 -11.08 3.98
C GLN A 68 -2.03 -10.63 5.31
N PRO A 69 -1.57 -11.11 6.48
CA PRO A 69 -2.17 -10.74 7.76
C PRO A 69 -1.90 -9.27 8.16
N MET A 70 -2.70 -8.75 9.09
CA MET A 70 -2.55 -7.40 9.64
C MET A 70 -1.32 -7.28 10.57
N LEU A 71 -1.02 -8.37 11.29
CA LEU A 71 0.23 -8.60 12.00
C LEU A 71 1.10 -9.53 11.14
N LEU A 72 2.19 -8.99 10.59
CA LEU A 72 3.15 -9.77 9.83
C LEU A 72 4.05 -10.56 10.79
N GLU A 73 4.28 -11.85 10.51
CA GLU A 73 5.23 -12.68 11.26
C GLU A 73 6.41 -12.95 10.32
N LEU A 74 7.60 -12.43 10.68
CA LEU A 74 8.74 -12.31 9.76
C LEU A 74 10.01 -12.97 10.34
N GLU A 75 10.86 -13.48 9.46
CA GLU A 75 12.14 -14.11 9.80
C GLU A 75 13.33 -13.24 9.38
N ALA A 76 14.43 -13.32 10.13
CA ALA A 76 15.71 -12.72 9.77
C ALA A 76 16.43 -13.56 8.68
N PRO A 77 17.35 -12.96 7.88
CA PRO A 77 17.82 -11.58 7.93
C PRO A 77 16.90 -10.61 7.17
N LEU A 78 16.68 -9.43 7.76
CA LEU A 78 16.03 -8.30 7.09
C LEU A 78 16.55 -6.96 7.60
N VAL A 79 16.39 -5.93 6.80
CA VAL A 79 16.73 -4.54 7.12
C VAL A 79 15.45 -3.78 7.46
N ILE A 80 15.40 -3.17 8.64
CA ILE A 80 14.26 -2.36 9.08
C ILE A 80 14.54 -0.89 8.74
N CYS A 81 13.61 -0.25 8.03
CA CYS A 81 13.70 1.13 7.57
C CYS A 81 12.57 1.97 8.16
N GLY A 82 12.90 3.10 8.77
CA GLY A 82 11.93 4.11 9.19
C GLY A 82 11.49 5.01 8.02
N ASP A 83 11.09 6.23 8.38
CA ASP A 83 10.46 7.21 7.50
C ASP A 83 11.28 7.52 6.24
N LEU A 84 10.55 7.72 5.13
CA LEU A 84 11.14 8.11 3.85
C LEU A 84 10.64 9.47 3.38
N HIS A 85 9.38 9.82 3.65
CA HIS A 85 8.78 11.12 3.34
C HIS A 85 9.13 11.64 1.95
N GLY A 86 8.95 10.83 0.91
CA GLY A 86 9.21 11.23 -0.47
C GLY A 86 10.67 11.62 -0.79
N GLN A 87 11.65 11.26 0.05
CA GLN A 87 13.09 11.43 -0.20
C GLN A 87 13.63 10.32 -1.11
N TYR A 88 13.10 10.29 -2.34
CA TYR A 88 13.35 9.21 -3.29
C TYR A 88 14.84 8.95 -3.59
N GLU A 89 15.64 10.01 -3.69
CA GLU A 89 17.08 9.87 -3.93
C GLU A 89 17.81 9.20 -2.76
N ASP A 90 17.38 9.49 -1.52
CA ASP A 90 17.96 8.87 -0.33
C ASP A 90 17.55 7.40 -0.22
N LEU A 91 16.31 7.05 -0.60
CA LEU A 91 15.88 5.65 -0.75
C LEU A 91 16.80 4.89 -1.75
N LEU A 92 17.10 5.48 -2.90
CA LEU A 92 17.97 4.85 -3.89
C LEU A 92 19.40 4.68 -3.37
N ARG A 93 19.95 5.71 -2.71
CA ARG A 93 21.28 5.64 -2.05
C ARG A 93 21.31 4.59 -0.95
N TYR A 94 20.22 4.44 -0.22
CA TYR A 94 20.09 3.42 0.82
C TYR A 94 20.17 2.01 0.21
N PHE A 95 19.40 1.74 -0.86
CA PHE A 95 19.50 0.48 -1.59
C PHE A 95 20.90 0.23 -2.19
N ASP A 96 21.56 1.26 -2.72
CA ASP A 96 22.95 1.15 -3.21
C ASP A 96 23.93 0.73 -2.09
N LYS A 97 23.67 1.14 -0.85
CA LYS A 97 24.51 0.83 0.30
C LYS A 97 24.25 -0.55 0.88
N VAL A 98 22.99 -0.97 1.00
CA VAL A 98 22.61 -2.18 1.75
C VAL A 98 22.24 -3.37 0.85
N GLY A 99 21.99 -3.13 -0.44
CA GLY A 99 21.57 -4.13 -1.41
C GLY A 99 20.15 -3.92 -1.90
N TYR A 100 19.89 -4.23 -3.17
CA TYR A 100 18.54 -4.17 -3.74
C TYR A 100 17.75 -5.47 -3.47
N PRO A 101 16.40 -5.40 -3.38
CA PRO A 101 15.56 -6.60 -3.41
C PRO A 101 15.79 -7.42 -4.70
N PRO A 102 15.83 -8.76 -4.63
CA PRO A 102 15.56 -9.61 -3.46
C PRO A 102 16.83 -10.01 -2.69
N ASN A 103 18.00 -9.43 -3.01
CA ASN A 103 19.25 -9.79 -2.32
C ASN A 103 19.25 -9.39 -0.84
N THR A 104 18.39 -8.44 -0.48
CA THR A 104 18.18 -7.97 0.89
C THR A 104 16.68 -7.90 1.14
N ASN A 105 16.23 -8.47 2.26
CA ASN A 105 14.85 -8.36 2.71
C ASN A 105 14.66 -7.04 3.47
N PHE A 106 13.52 -6.39 3.30
CA PHE A 106 13.22 -5.11 3.93
C PHE A 106 11.88 -5.13 4.64
N LEU A 107 11.84 -4.54 5.84
CA LEU A 107 10.64 -4.12 6.53
C LEU A 107 10.64 -2.59 6.61
N PHE A 108 9.70 -1.93 5.93
CA PHE A 108 9.49 -0.50 6.08
C PHE A 108 8.43 -0.22 7.13
N LEU A 109 8.69 0.75 8.01
CA LEU A 109 7.84 1.10 9.15
C LEU A 109 6.76 2.15 8.82
N GLY A 110 6.55 2.50 7.55
CA GLY A 110 5.58 3.52 7.14
C GLY A 110 6.21 4.84 6.73
N ASP A 111 5.37 5.85 6.57
CA ASP A 111 5.73 7.23 6.23
C ASP A 111 6.52 7.34 4.92
N TYR A 112 5.90 6.80 3.87
CA TYR A 112 6.45 6.77 2.51
C TYR A 112 6.29 8.13 1.82
N VAL A 113 5.20 8.84 2.13
CA VAL A 113 4.74 10.04 1.43
C VAL A 113 4.80 11.29 2.30
N ASP A 114 4.41 12.42 1.72
CA ASP A 114 4.41 13.77 2.30
C ASP A 114 5.80 14.34 2.58
N ARG A 115 5.83 15.65 2.87
CA ARG A 115 7.00 16.50 3.23
C ARG A 115 8.08 16.62 2.16
N GLY A 116 8.53 15.52 1.56
CA GLY A 116 9.48 15.51 0.46
C GLY A 116 8.86 15.80 -0.89
N LYS A 117 9.71 15.74 -1.94
CA LYS A 117 9.38 16.24 -3.28
C LYS A 117 8.96 15.15 -4.27
N MET A 118 9.18 13.89 -3.92
CA MET A 118 9.06 12.73 -4.82
C MET A 118 8.35 11.57 -4.12
N SER A 119 7.22 11.87 -3.49
CA SER A 119 6.42 10.86 -2.77
C SER A 119 5.90 9.80 -3.74
N LEU A 120 5.47 10.20 -4.94
CA LEU A 120 4.96 9.29 -5.95
C LEU A 120 6.01 8.27 -6.40
N GLU A 121 7.23 8.70 -6.70
CA GLU A 121 8.32 7.79 -7.05
C GLU A 121 8.70 6.85 -5.89
N THR A 122 8.76 7.39 -4.68
CA THR A 122 9.09 6.64 -3.45
C THR A 122 8.10 5.51 -3.23
N VAL A 123 6.81 5.83 -3.12
CA VAL A 123 5.78 4.82 -2.87
C VAL A 123 5.59 3.87 -4.05
N CYS A 124 5.69 4.35 -5.30
CA CYS A 124 5.57 3.47 -6.47
C CYS A 124 6.71 2.46 -6.55
N LEU A 125 7.95 2.84 -6.21
CA LEU A 125 9.07 1.92 -6.24
C LEU A 125 8.92 0.81 -5.20
N ILE A 126 8.53 1.17 -3.97
CA ILE A 126 8.36 0.19 -2.89
C ILE A 126 7.17 -0.73 -3.19
N LEU A 127 6.04 -0.21 -3.69
CA LEU A 127 4.91 -1.03 -4.14
C LEU A 127 5.30 -1.95 -5.31
N ALA A 128 6.08 -1.47 -6.28
CA ALA A 128 6.54 -2.29 -7.39
C ALA A 128 7.45 -3.42 -6.91
N TYR A 129 8.37 -3.15 -5.97
CA TYR A 129 9.16 -4.21 -5.35
C TYR A 129 8.32 -5.15 -4.48
N LYS A 130 7.31 -4.65 -3.75
CA LYS A 130 6.36 -5.48 -3.01
C LYS A 130 5.63 -6.46 -3.93
N MET A 131 5.19 -5.99 -5.09
CA MET A 131 4.54 -6.83 -6.10
C MET A 131 5.50 -7.85 -6.71
N LYS A 132 6.77 -7.48 -6.90
CA LYS A 132 7.77 -8.37 -7.51
C LYS A 132 8.30 -9.41 -6.52
N TYR A 133 8.49 -9.02 -5.26
CA TYR A 133 9.12 -9.81 -4.21
C TYR A 133 8.29 -9.72 -2.92
N PRO A 134 7.08 -10.31 -2.89
CA PRO A 134 6.15 -10.19 -1.75
C PRO A 134 6.70 -10.74 -0.43
N GLU A 135 7.67 -11.65 -0.51
CA GLU A 135 8.36 -12.29 0.62
C GLU A 135 9.72 -11.65 0.96
N SER A 136 10.14 -10.60 0.24
CA SER A 136 11.36 -9.83 0.54
C SER A 136 11.09 -8.36 0.83
N ILE A 137 9.90 -7.86 0.52
CA ILE A 137 9.48 -6.49 0.86
C ILE A 137 8.24 -6.57 1.73
N PHE A 138 8.33 -5.98 2.91
CA PHE A 138 7.26 -5.83 3.86
C PHE A 138 7.04 -4.33 4.13
N MET A 139 5.77 -3.92 4.12
CA MET A 139 5.37 -2.53 4.26
C MET A 139 4.38 -2.45 5.40
N LEU A 140 4.71 -1.69 6.45
CA LEU A 140 3.75 -1.30 7.47
C LEU A 140 3.12 0.03 7.10
N ARG A 141 2.01 0.35 7.76
CA ARG A 141 1.36 1.65 7.63
C ARG A 141 2.00 2.65 8.58
N GLY A 142 2.30 3.85 8.10
CA GLY A 142 2.59 5.02 8.93
C GLY A 142 1.36 5.91 9.09
N ASN A 143 1.44 6.94 9.93
CA ASN A 143 0.34 7.89 10.08
C ASN A 143 0.15 8.76 8.82
N HIS A 144 1.19 8.97 8.01
CA HIS A 144 1.09 9.67 6.73
C HIS A 144 0.41 8.84 5.63
N GLU A 145 0.24 7.53 5.83
CA GLU A 145 -0.63 6.69 4.99
C GLU A 145 -2.12 6.78 5.40
N SER A 146 -2.55 7.95 5.87
CA SER A 146 -3.95 8.31 6.15
C SER A 146 -4.40 9.49 5.30
N ALA A 147 -5.64 9.42 4.81
CA ALA A 147 -6.21 10.47 3.96
C ALA A 147 -6.26 11.83 4.66
N SER A 148 -6.55 11.88 5.97
CA SER A 148 -6.62 13.14 6.72
C SER A 148 -5.27 13.86 6.78
N ILE A 149 -4.18 13.09 6.91
CA ILE A 149 -2.81 13.60 7.03
C ILE A 149 -2.25 13.98 5.66
N ASN A 150 -2.25 13.04 4.71
CA ASN A 150 -1.63 13.29 3.41
C ASN A 150 -2.44 14.20 2.47
N ARG A 151 -3.64 14.61 2.93
CA ARG A 151 -4.41 15.70 2.32
C ARG A 151 -3.73 17.07 2.47
N ILE A 152 -2.98 17.28 3.55
CA ILE A 152 -2.45 18.58 3.96
C ILE A 152 -0.92 18.67 3.96
N TYR A 153 -0.21 17.54 4.06
CA TYR A 153 1.26 17.52 4.18
C TYR A 153 2.02 17.27 2.87
N GLY A 154 1.32 17.19 1.73
CA GLY A 154 1.90 17.37 0.40
C GLY A 154 1.50 16.33 -0.65
N PHE A 155 1.18 15.10 -0.27
CA PHE A 155 0.95 14.00 -1.21
C PHE A 155 -0.30 14.22 -2.08
N TYR A 156 -1.39 14.72 -1.49
CA TYR A 156 -2.57 15.10 -2.26
C TYR A 156 -2.24 16.14 -3.32
N ASP A 157 -1.49 17.18 -2.96
CA ASP A 157 -1.14 18.26 -3.89
C ASP A 157 -0.16 17.75 -4.97
N GLU A 158 0.76 16.84 -4.62
CA GLU A 158 1.62 16.17 -5.58
C GLU A 158 0.81 15.36 -6.59
N CYS A 159 -0.13 14.53 -6.13
CA CYS A 159 -1.03 13.75 -6.98
C CYS A 159 -1.89 14.65 -7.87
N LYS A 160 -2.53 15.68 -7.30
CA LYS A 160 -3.39 16.61 -8.04
C LYS A 160 -2.61 17.39 -9.10
N ARG A 161 -1.39 17.81 -8.80
CA ARG A 161 -0.54 18.59 -9.71
C ARG A 161 0.01 17.74 -10.87
N ARG A 162 0.41 16.50 -10.60
CA ARG A 162 1.07 15.64 -11.60
C ARG A 162 0.11 14.75 -12.37
N TYR A 163 -1.03 14.43 -11.76
CA TYR A 163 -1.99 13.45 -12.25
C TYR A 163 -3.41 13.93 -11.97
N SER A 164 -4.09 13.32 -10.99
CA SER A 164 -5.49 13.59 -10.68
C SER A 164 -5.79 13.38 -9.20
N ILE A 165 -6.89 13.97 -8.73
CA ILE A 165 -7.45 13.69 -7.40
C ILE A 165 -7.92 12.23 -7.31
N LYS A 166 -8.34 11.64 -8.44
CA LYS A 166 -8.76 10.23 -8.50
C LYS A 166 -7.58 9.30 -8.20
N LEU A 167 -6.38 9.65 -8.64
CA LEU A 167 -5.17 8.89 -8.31
C LEU A 167 -4.89 8.92 -6.80
N TRP A 168 -4.98 10.09 -6.16
CA TRP A 168 -4.83 10.19 -4.70
C TRP A 168 -5.81 9.28 -3.95
N LYS A 169 -7.10 9.28 -4.34
CA LYS A 169 -8.08 8.35 -3.76
C LYS A 169 -7.71 6.88 -3.96
N THR A 170 -7.16 6.53 -5.13
CA THR A 170 -6.67 5.17 -5.41
C THR A 170 -5.48 4.79 -4.51
N PHE A 171 -4.62 5.73 -4.13
CA PHE A 171 -3.60 5.50 -3.10
C PHE A 171 -4.23 5.34 -1.72
N THR A 172 -5.20 6.17 -1.34
CA THR A 172 -5.95 6.03 -0.07
C THR A 172 -6.54 4.63 0.07
N ASP A 173 -7.20 4.11 -0.97
CA ASP A 173 -7.79 2.76 -0.97
C ASP A 173 -6.73 1.66 -0.75
N CYS A 174 -5.52 1.87 -1.29
CA CYS A 174 -4.39 0.97 -1.10
C CYS A 174 -3.81 1.07 0.32
N PHE A 175 -3.61 2.28 0.82
CA PHE A 175 -3.06 2.56 2.15
C PHE A 175 -3.95 2.05 3.28
N ASN A 176 -5.27 2.13 3.11
CA ASN A 176 -6.24 1.55 4.04
C ASN A 176 -6.12 0.02 4.18
N CYS A 177 -5.33 -0.65 3.34
CA CYS A 177 -5.10 -2.08 3.39
C CYS A 177 -3.72 -2.47 3.92
N LEU A 178 -2.83 -1.52 4.24
CA LEU A 178 -1.51 -1.84 4.76
C LEU A 178 -1.58 -2.54 6.13
N PRO A 179 -0.73 -3.55 6.39
CA PRO A 179 -0.49 -4.10 7.72
C PRO A 179 -0.06 -3.02 8.71
N LEU A 180 -0.37 -3.18 10.00
CA LEU A 180 0.01 -2.20 11.03
C LEU A 180 1.29 -2.58 11.76
N VAL A 181 1.51 -3.88 11.99
CA VAL A 181 2.56 -4.36 12.90
C VAL A 181 3.27 -5.55 12.26
N ALA A 182 4.56 -5.69 12.56
CA ALA A 182 5.32 -6.91 12.30
C ALA A 182 5.96 -7.44 13.59
N LEU A 183 6.04 -8.76 13.71
CA LEU A 183 6.80 -9.46 14.74
C LEU A 183 7.94 -10.22 14.08
N VAL A 184 9.18 -9.76 14.29
CA VAL A 184 10.38 -10.38 13.72
C VAL A 184 10.98 -11.36 14.73
N GLU A 185 11.23 -12.59 14.30
CA GLU A 185 11.88 -13.65 15.12
C GLU A 185 11.18 -13.89 16.46
N GLU A 186 9.87 -13.69 16.53
CA GLU A 186 9.05 -13.75 17.76
C GLU A 186 9.57 -12.83 18.90
N LYS A 187 10.40 -11.84 18.58
CA LYS A 187 11.19 -11.08 19.56
C LYS A 187 11.14 -9.57 19.38
N ILE A 188 11.08 -9.09 18.14
CA ILE A 188 11.13 -7.66 17.84
C ILE A 188 9.76 -7.26 17.27
N LEU A 189 8.99 -6.55 18.08
CA LEU A 189 7.71 -6.00 17.65
C LEU A 189 7.94 -4.64 16.98
N CYS A 190 7.50 -4.49 15.75
CA CYS A 190 7.72 -3.34 14.89
C CYS A 190 6.38 -2.69 14.53
N MET A 191 6.27 -1.38 14.75
CA MET A 191 5.16 -0.53 14.35
C MET A 191 5.71 0.87 14.03
N HIS A 192 4.88 1.75 13.48
CA HIS A 192 5.30 3.09 13.11
C HIS A 192 5.49 4.00 14.33
N GLY A 193 4.43 4.17 15.14
CA GLY A 193 4.46 4.98 16.35
C GLY A 193 4.98 4.19 17.54
N GLY A 194 4.06 3.61 18.31
CA GLY A 194 4.43 2.93 19.56
C GLY A 194 3.28 2.15 20.20
N LEU A 195 3.44 1.84 21.48
CA LEU A 195 2.49 1.01 22.22
C LEU A 195 1.16 1.73 22.48
N SER A 196 0.08 0.95 22.53
CA SER A 196 -1.23 1.41 22.97
C SER A 196 -1.54 0.89 24.39
N PRO A 197 -2.17 1.69 25.27
CA PRO A 197 -2.76 1.17 26.50
C PRO A 197 -3.87 0.13 26.24
N ASP A 198 -4.47 0.13 25.05
CA ASP A 198 -5.51 -0.82 24.64
C ASP A 198 -4.92 -2.13 24.08
N LEU A 199 -3.60 -2.23 23.90
CA LEU A 199 -2.93 -3.44 23.41
C LEU A 199 -2.59 -4.36 24.59
N HIS A 200 -3.40 -5.39 24.76
CA HIS A 200 -3.22 -6.43 25.79
C HIS A 200 -2.80 -7.78 25.19
N ASP A 201 -3.19 -8.06 23.95
CA ASP A 201 -2.88 -9.27 23.20
C ASP A 201 -2.67 -8.93 21.71
N LEU A 202 -1.63 -9.50 21.08
CA LEU A 202 -1.39 -9.35 19.64
C LEU A 202 -2.52 -9.90 18.77
N ASN A 203 -3.36 -10.80 19.29
CA ASN A 203 -4.58 -11.26 18.62
C ASN A 203 -5.54 -10.11 18.33
N GLN A 204 -5.56 -9.05 19.15
CA GLN A 204 -6.37 -7.85 18.87
C GLN A 204 -5.98 -7.20 17.54
N ILE A 205 -4.71 -7.28 17.14
CA ILE A 205 -4.23 -6.77 15.85
C ILE A 205 -4.63 -7.72 14.72
N LYS A 206 -4.55 -9.04 14.95
CA LYS A 206 -4.92 -10.07 13.95
C LYS A 206 -6.40 -10.00 13.57
N GLU A 207 -7.26 -9.59 14.50
CA GLU A 207 -8.71 -9.49 14.30
C GLU A 207 -9.16 -8.19 13.62
N LEU A 208 -8.26 -7.22 13.40
CA LEU A 208 -8.60 -5.97 12.70
C LEU A 208 -8.92 -6.24 11.23
N GLU A 209 -10.12 -5.83 10.81
CA GLU A 209 -10.55 -5.92 9.43
C GLU A 209 -9.97 -4.80 8.57
N ARG A 210 -9.71 -5.11 7.29
CA ARG A 210 -9.29 -4.16 6.27
C ARG A 210 -10.24 -4.19 5.07
N PRO A 211 -10.45 -3.08 4.35
CA PRO A 211 -9.79 -1.78 4.49
C PRO A 211 -10.19 -1.02 5.77
N LEU A 212 -9.24 -0.32 6.39
CA LEU A 212 -9.42 0.38 7.65
C LEU A 212 -8.98 1.84 7.50
N GLU A 213 -9.82 2.80 7.87
CA GLU A 213 -9.39 4.19 8.06
C GLU A 213 -8.78 4.35 9.46
N VAL A 214 -7.80 5.24 9.60
CA VAL A 214 -7.18 5.49 10.90
C VAL A 214 -8.16 6.31 11.76
N PRO A 215 -8.62 5.78 12.91
CA PRO A 215 -9.49 6.52 13.82
C PRO A 215 -8.71 7.63 14.55
N ASP A 216 -9.43 8.59 15.15
CA ASP A 216 -8.81 9.69 15.90
C ASP A 216 -8.27 9.26 17.29
N SER A 217 -8.61 8.05 17.76
CA SER A 217 -8.16 7.51 19.05
C SER A 217 -8.24 5.98 19.12
N GLY A 218 -7.65 5.39 20.16
CA GLY A 218 -7.65 3.95 20.44
C GLY A 218 -6.53 3.19 19.74
N LEU A 219 -6.53 1.86 19.89
CA LEU A 219 -5.46 0.95 19.45
C LEU A 219 -4.80 1.31 18.11
N VAL A 220 -5.57 1.49 17.04
CA VAL A 220 -5.03 1.76 15.69
C VAL A 220 -4.39 3.14 15.60
N CYS A 221 -4.95 4.15 16.28
CA CYS A 221 -4.37 5.47 16.35
C CYS A 221 -3.01 5.41 17.08
N ASP A 222 -2.99 4.80 18.26
CA ASP A 222 -1.79 4.76 19.11
C ASP A 222 -0.63 4.00 18.44
N LEU A 223 -0.89 2.89 17.74
CA LEU A 223 0.11 2.13 16.98
C LEU A 223 0.81 2.97 15.90
N LEU A 224 0.15 4.05 15.44
CA LEU A 224 0.64 4.95 14.41
C LEU A 224 1.08 6.33 14.95
N TRP A 225 0.80 6.67 16.21
CA TRP A 225 0.97 8.04 16.71
C TRP A 225 1.64 8.16 18.08
N SER A 226 1.69 7.10 18.87
CA SER A 226 2.27 7.19 20.21
C SER A 226 3.79 7.33 20.14
N ASP A 227 4.32 8.14 21.05
CA ASP A 227 5.75 8.40 21.21
C ASP A 227 6.23 7.94 22.59
N PRO A 228 7.45 7.41 22.72
CA PRO A 228 8.06 7.16 24.01
C PRO A 228 8.44 8.48 24.69
N ASP A 229 8.19 8.57 26.00
CA ASP A 229 8.66 9.66 26.85
C ASP A 229 9.42 9.10 28.06
N MET A 230 10.41 9.84 28.56
CA MET A 230 11.35 9.42 29.61
C MET A 230 10.83 9.71 31.03
N VAL A 231 9.52 9.94 31.20
CA VAL A 231 8.90 10.37 32.47
C VAL A 231 8.86 9.25 33.51
#